data_AF-D2U1H3-F1
#
_entry.id   AF-D2U1H3-F1
#
_cell.length_a   1.000
_cell.length_b   1.000
_cell.length_c   1.000
_cell.angle_alpha   90.00
_cell.angle_beta   90.00
_cell.angle_gamma   90.00
#
_symmetry.space_group_name_H-M   'P 1'
#
loop_
_entity.id
_entity.type
_entity.pdbx_description
1 polymer ?
#
loop_
_entity_poly.entity_id
_entity_poly.type
_entity_poly.pdbx_seq_one_letter_code
_entity_poly.pdbx_strand_id
1 'polypeptide(L)'
;MSLSIGKNFFIREKISIGDIKEIQKNNSPIQLTLWEKIKDFFFSTGKEKAYSCIAKLNNALTELNSIEAKKHFLTLKDLASEEYKNHFLEYCYHDNYGEKIKVFELKDNRWETIIKFDYSSDENFFSYRILDVKITNL
;
A
#
# COMPACT_ATOMS: atom_id res chain seq x y z
N MET A 1 1.34 -5.36 -20.14
CA MET A 1 2.02 -4.56 -19.10
C MET A 1 2.61 -5.54 -18.09
N SER A 2 3.93 -5.46 -17.84
CA SER A 2 4.69 -6.49 -17.10
C SER A 2 5.49 -5.89 -15.97
N LEU A 3 5.40 -6.48 -14.79
CA LEU A 3 6.10 -6.06 -13.58
C LEU A 3 7.53 -6.61 -13.54
N SER A 4 8.47 -5.88 -12.94
CA SER A 4 9.85 -6.34 -12.69
C SER A 4 10.15 -6.35 -11.19
N ILE A 5 10.49 -7.52 -10.64
CA ILE A 5 10.96 -7.69 -9.25
C ILE A 5 12.34 -8.34 -9.28
N GLY A 6 13.31 -7.82 -8.51
CA GLY A 6 14.56 -8.52 -8.28
C GLY A 6 15.61 -7.77 -7.45
N LYS A 7 16.22 -8.49 -6.50
CA LYS A 7 17.52 -8.19 -5.91
C LYS A 7 18.43 -9.38 -6.27
N ASN A 8 19.29 -9.17 -7.25
CA ASN A 8 20.33 -10.07 -7.80
C ASN A 8 19.92 -11.45 -8.37
N PHE A 9 20.13 -11.58 -9.69
CA PHE A 9 20.36 -12.77 -10.52
C PHE A 9 19.31 -13.93 -10.53
N PHE A 10 18.64 -14.05 -11.71
CA PHE A 10 17.73 -15.10 -12.20
C PHE A 10 16.33 -15.13 -11.51
N ILE A 11 15.15 -15.05 -12.14
CA ILE A 11 14.64 -15.44 -13.46
C ILE A 11 13.63 -14.36 -13.91
N ARG A 12 13.67 -13.89 -15.17
CA ARG A 12 12.68 -12.93 -15.72
C ARG A 12 11.41 -13.65 -16.18
N GLU A 13 10.57 -14.06 -15.25
CA GLU A 13 9.16 -14.31 -15.58
C GLU A 13 8.40 -12.98 -15.53
N LYS A 14 7.81 -12.59 -16.67
CA LYS A 14 6.97 -11.39 -16.79
C LYS A 14 5.63 -11.69 -16.12
N ILE A 15 5.55 -11.48 -14.81
CA ILE A 15 4.28 -11.55 -14.07
C ILE A 15 3.42 -10.38 -14.57
N SER A 16 2.27 -10.69 -15.18
CA SER A 16 1.32 -9.69 -15.63
C SER A 16 0.54 -9.13 -14.44
N ILE A 17 -0.08 -7.96 -14.61
CA ILE A 17 -1.04 -7.43 -13.63
C ILE A 17 -2.18 -8.44 -13.40
N GLY A 18 -2.52 -9.28 -14.38
CA GLY A 18 -3.49 -10.37 -14.25
C GLY A 18 -3.02 -11.46 -13.28
N ASP A 19 -1.75 -11.85 -13.36
CA ASP A 19 -1.17 -12.87 -12.47
C ASP A 19 -1.01 -12.32 -11.05
N ILE A 20 -0.69 -11.03 -10.88
CA ILE A 20 -0.69 -10.36 -9.57
C ILE A 20 -2.10 -10.31 -8.98
N LYS A 21 -3.11 -10.00 -9.81
CA LYS A 21 -4.51 -10.01 -9.40
C LYS A 21 -4.94 -11.42 -8.96
N GLU A 22 -4.55 -12.47 -9.68
CA GLU A 22 -4.82 -13.86 -9.25
C GLU A 22 -4.08 -14.24 -7.96
N ILE A 23 -2.81 -13.88 -7.84
CA ILE A 23 -2.01 -14.13 -6.63
C ILE A 23 -2.59 -13.38 -5.43
N GLN A 24 -3.01 -12.11 -5.57
CA GLN A 24 -3.64 -11.34 -4.49
C GLN A 24 -5.05 -11.84 -4.16
N LYS A 25 -5.82 -12.28 -5.17
CA LYS A 25 -7.19 -12.82 -4.99
C LYS A 25 -7.16 -14.19 -4.30
N ASN A 26 -6.09 -14.97 -4.49
CA ASN A 26 -5.83 -16.23 -3.79
C ASN A 26 -5.07 -16.05 -2.46
N ASN A 27 -4.52 -14.86 -2.17
CA ASN A 27 -3.71 -14.61 -0.97
C ASN A 27 -4.47 -13.94 0.18
N SER A 28 -5.43 -14.65 0.76
CA SER A 28 -5.87 -14.41 2.15
C SER A 28 -4.73 -14.23 3.18
N PRO A 29 -3.53 -14.85 3.04
CA PRO A 29 -2.43 -14.67 4.00
C PRO A 29 -1.90 -13.24 4.08
N ILE A 30 -1.82 -12.50 2.97
CA ILE A 30 -1.25 -11.14 2.97
C ILE A 30 -2.15 -10.18 3.75
N GLN A 31 -3.47 -10.28 3.58
CA GLN A 31 -4.43 -9.48 4.33
C GLN A 31 -4.43 -9.83 5.81
N LEU A 32 -4.29 -11.12 6.15
CA LEU A 32 -4.20 -11.59 7.53
C LEU A 32 -2.90 -11.12 8.20
N THR A 33 -1.74 -11.29 7.56
CA THR A 33 -0.45 -10.82 8.10
C THR A 33 -0.41 -9.30 8.23
N LEU A 34 -0.98 -8.58 7.26
CA LEU A 34 -1.13 -7.12 7.32
C LEU A 34 -2.00 -6.74 8.52
N TRP A 35 -3.17 -7.35 8.65
CA TRP A 35 -4.08 -7.13 9.76
C TRP A 35 -3.44 -7.42 11.11
N GLU A 36 -2.72 -8.54 11.25
CA GLU A 36 -2.05 -8.90 12.50
C GLU A 36 -1.02 -7.87 12.94
N LYS A 37 -0.33 -7.21 11.99
CA LYS A 37 0.64 -6.15 12.31
C LYS A 37 -0.01 -4.84 12.78
N ILE A 38 -1.23 -4.52 12.34
CA ILE A 38 -1.86 -3.21 12.59
C ILE A 38 -3.17 -3.28 13.38
N LYS A 39 -3.66 -4.48 13.74
CA LYS A 39 -4.92 -4.66 14.49
C LYS A 39 -4.92 -3.93 15.82
N ASP A 40 -3.76 -3.70 16.42
CA ASP A 40 -3.60 -3.03 17.71
C ASP A 40 -3.64 -1.51 17.58
N PHE A 41 -3.59 -0.99 16.35
CA PHE A 41 -3.73 0.45 16.08
C PHE A 41 -5.17 0.92 16.19
N PHE A 42 -6.13 -0.01 16.19
CA PHE A 42 -7.55 0.27 16.15
C PHE A 42 -8.23 -0.16 17.45
N PHE A 43 -9.12 0.68 17.98
CA PHE A 43 -9.99 0.31 19.09
C PHE A 43 -10.92 -0.85 18.71
N SER A 44 -11.36 -1.63 19.69
CA SER A 44 -12.23 -2.81 19.48
C SER A 44 -13.46 -2.55 18.62
N THR A 45 -14.08 -1.38 18.73
CA THR A 45 -15.23 -0.92 17.92
C THR A 45 -14.86 -0.45 16.51
N GLY A 46 -13.60 -0.06 16.29
CA GLY A 46 -13.06 0.37 15.00
C GLY A 46 -12.44 -0.76 14.18
N LYS A 47 -12.13 -1.90 14.80
CA LYS A 47 -11.41 -3.02 14.14
C LYS A 47 -12.12 -3.56 12.91
N GLU A 48 -13.42 -3.80 12.98
CA GLU A 48 -14.19 -4.32 11.84
C GLU A 48 -14.19 -3.34 10.65
N LYS A 49 -14.38 -2.04 10.93
CA LYS A 49 -14.33 -0.98 9.91
C LYS A 49 -12.93 -0.84 9.33
N ALA A 50 -11.89 -0.92 10.16
CA ALA A 50 -10.50 -0.87 9.72
C ALA A 50 -10.16 -2.06 8.83
N TYR A 51 -10.58 -3.27 9.20
CA TYR A 51 -10.39 -4.47 8.39
C TYR A 51 -11.05 -4.34 7.00
N SER A 52 -12.31 -3.89 6.95
CA SER A 52 -12.98 -3.60 5.68
C SER A 52 -12.26 -2.50 4.88
N CYS A 53 -11.74 -1.47 5.55
CA CYS A 53 -11.00 -0.39 4.89
C CYS A 53 -9.66 -0.87 4.31
N ILE A 54 -8.97 -1.80 4.97
CA ILE A 54 -7.74 -2.42 4.47
C ILE A 54 -8.02 -3.23 3.20
N ALA A 55 -9.11 -4.00 3.18
CA ALA A 55 -9.51 -4.75 1.99
C ALA A 55 -9.80 -3.80 0.81
N LYS A 56 -10.51 -2.69 1.06
CA LYS A 56 -10.77 -1.66 0.05
C LYS A 56 -9.50 -0.93 -0.41
N LEU A 57 -8.60 -0.61 0.52
CA LEU A 57 -7.30 -0.03 0.20
C LEU A 57 -6.49 -0.96 -0.70
N ASN A 58 -6.42 -2.25 -0.36
CA ASN A 58 -5.71 -3.24 -1.16
C ASN A 58 -6.30 -3.33 -2.59
N ASN A 59 -7.63 -3.36 -2.72
CA ASN A 59 -8.28 -3.35 -4.03
C ASN A 59 -7.97 -2.08 -4.83
N ALA A 60 -8.05 -0.90 -4.22
CA ALA A 60 -7.73 0.36 -4.88
C ALA A 60 -6.25 0.43 -5.33
N LEU A 61 -5.32 -0.09 -4.53
CA LEU A 61 -3.91 -0.22 -4.91
C LEU A 61 -3.74 -1.19 -6.09
N THR A 62 -4.42 -2.33 -6.08
CA THR A 62 -4.42 -3.30 -7.18
C THR A 62 -5.02 -2.74 -8.48
N GLU A 63 -5.98 -1.83 -8.38
CA GLU A 63 -6.59 -1.11 -9.50
C GLU A 63 -5.80 0.13 -9.90
N LEU A 64 -4.70 0.45 -9.19
CA LEU A 64 -3.88 1.64 -9.41
C LEU A 64 -4.69 2.95 -9.31
N ASN A 65 -5.77 2.94 -8.51
CA ASN A 65 -6.63 4.09 -8.30
C ASN A 65 -6.11 4.95 -7.15
N SER A 66 -5.34 5.99 -7.49
CA SER A 66 -4.70 6.87 -6.51
C SER A 66 -5.67 7.65 -5.62
N ILE A 67 -6.83 8.04 -6.17
CA ILE A 67 -7.85 8.81 -5.47
C ILE A 67 -8.50 7.94 -4.38
N GLU A 68 -8.90 6.72 -4.75
CA GLU A 68 -9.50 5.77 -3.80
C GLU A 68 -8.48 5.25 -2.78
N ALA A 69 -7.25 4.96 -3.21
CA ALA A 69 -6.18 4.53 -2.32
C ALA A 69 -5.90 5.60 -1.25
N LYS A 70 -5.78 6.88 -1.64
CA LYS A 70 -5.64 7.99 -0.70
C LYS A 70 -6.84 8.08 0.25
N LYS A 71 -8.06 8.02 -0.28
CA LYS A 71 -9.28 8.11 0.54
C LYS A 71 -9.34 7.01 1.59
N HIS A 72 -9.04 5.77 1.21
CA HIS A 72 -9.02 4.64 2.14
C HIS A 72 -7.87 4.73 3.14
N PHE A 73 -6.69 5.21 2.73
CA PHE A 73 -5.58 5.43 3.65
C PHE A 73 -5.89 6.47 4.73
N LEU A 74 -6.48 7.61 4.34
CA LEU A 74 -6.89 8.64 5.30
C LEU A 74 -8.00 8.15 6.23
N THR A 75 -8.97 7.40 5.69
CA THR A 75 -10.01 6.77 6.51
C THR A 75 -9.40 5.80 7.53
N LEU A 76 -8.38 5.04 7.12
CA LEU A 76 -7.66 4.14 8.01
C LEU A 76 -6.92 4.90 9.12
N LYS A 77 -6.29 6.04 8.79
CA LYS A 77 -5.64 6.93 9.76
C LYS A 77 -6.63 7.51 10.78
N ASP A 78 -7.83 7.89 10.34
CA ASP A 78 -8.86 8.43 11.22
C ASP A 78 -9.44 7.38 12.18
N LEU A 79 -9.47 6.11 11.75
CA LEU A 79 -9.90 5.00 12.59
C LEU A 79 -8.84 4.56 13.62
N ALA A 80 -7.57 4.93 13.40
CA ALA A 80 -6.48 4.59 14.31
C ALA A 80 -6.55 5.41 15.60
N SER A 81 -6.14 4.81 16.72
CA SER A 81 -5.98 5.52 17.99
C SER A 81 -4.93 6.63 17.83
N GLU A 82 -5.08 7.72 18.60
CA GLU A 82 -4.25 8.92 18.49
C GLU A 82 -2.75 8.61 18.56
N GLU A 83 -2.36 7.69 19.44
CA GLU A 83 -0.97 7.24 19.62
C GLU A 83 -0.35 6.65 18.33
N TYR A 84 -1.17 5.99 17.51
CA TYR A 84 -0.72 5.33 16.29
C TYR A 84 -0.87 6.20 15.03
N LYS A 85 -1.49 7.37 15.11
CA LYS A 85 -1.59 8.28 13.95
C LYS A 85 -0.24 8.73 13.43
N ASN A 86 0.78 8.80 14.29
CA ASN A 86 2.17 9.12 13.92
C ASN A 86 2.82 8.06 13.02
N HIS A 87 2.25 6.84 12.96
CA HIS A 87 2.71 5.79 12.07
C HIS A 87 2.23 5.99 10.61
N PHE A 88 1.26 6.88 10.39
CA PHE A 88 0.73 7.24 9.09
C PHE A 88 1.42 8.50 8.57
N LEU A 89 2.46 8.30 7.78
CA LEU A 89 3.29 9.34 7.21
C LEU A 89 2.76 9.77 5.85
N GLU A 90 2.76 11.09 5.65
CA GLU A 90 2.37 11.74 4.41
C GLU A 90 3.45 12.76 4.06
N TYR A 91 4.09 12.59 2.91
CA TYR A 91 5.13 13.51 2.45
C TYR A 91 5.13 13.62 0.93
N CYS A 92 5.82 14.63 0.40
CA CYS A 92 6.01 14.78 -1.03
C CYS A 92 7.45 15.14 -1.35
N TYR A 93 7.91 14.71 -2.51
CA TYR A 93 9.22 15.03 -3.03
C TYR A 93 9.12 15.28 -4.54
N HIS A 94 10.12 15.96 -5.09
CA HIS A 94 10.28 16.10 -6.53
C HIS A 94 11.19 14.99 -7.03
N ASP A 95 10.79 14.33 -8.10
CA ASP A 95 11.63 13.34 -8.75
C ASP A 95 12.76 14.01 -9.56
N ASN A 96 13.55 13.21 -10.25
CA ASN A 96 14.68 13.70 -11.07
C ASN A 96 14.24 14.54 -12.27
N TYR A 97 12.95 14.53 -12.63
CA TYR A 97 12.37 15.30 -13.72
C TYR A 97 11.58 16.52 -13.22
N GLY A 98 11.59 16.77 -11.90
CA GLY A 98 10.87 17.88 -11.25
C GLY A 98 9.39 17.59 -10.97
N GLU A 99 8.93 16.37 -11.24
CA GLU A 99 7.55 15.95 -11.04
C GLU A 99 7.26 15.75 -9.54
N LYS A 100 6.11 16.24 -9.09
CA LYS A 100 5.73 16.18 -7.67
C LYS A 100 5.10 14.83 -7.35
N ILE A 101 5.85 13.99 -6.63
CA ILE A 101 5.40 12.69 -6.14
C ILE A 101 4.85 12.84 -4.72
N LYS A 102 3.61 12.38 -4.52
CA LYS A 102 2.98 12.26 -3.20
C LYS A 102 3.21 10.86 -2.67
N VAL A 103 3.58 10.74 -1.40
CA VAL A 103 3.89 9.47 -0.74
C VAL A 103 3.05 9.32 0.51
N PHE A 104 2.48 8.14 0.66
CA PHE A 104 1.72 7.69 1.82
C PHE A 104 2.37 6.43 2.36
N GLU A 105 2.71 6.43 3.64
CA GLU A 105 3.46 5.34 4.25
C GLU A 105 2.89 5.00 5.64
N LEU A 106 2.63 3.72 5.88
CA LEU A 106 2.22 3.16 7.16
C LEU A 106 3.36 2.31 7.73
N LYS A 107 3.76 2.62 8.96
CA LYS A 107 4.82 1.89 9.66
C LYS A 107 4.29 1.07 10.84
N ASP A 108 4.92 -0.05 11.13
CA ASP A 108 4.60 -0.81 12.35
C ASP A 108 5.29 -0.21 13.58
N ASN A 109 5.11 -0.86 14.73
CA ASN A 109 5.75 -0.48 16.00
C ASN A 109 7.28 -0.53 15.97
N ARG A 110 7.88 -1.22 14.99
CA ARG A 110 9.33 -1.30 14.77
C ARG A 110 9.80 -0.29 13.73
N TRP A 111 8.93 0.62 13.30
CA TRP A 111 9.16 1.58 12.22
C TRP A 111 9.45 0.94 10.85
N GLU A 112 9.10 -0.35 10.68
CA GLU A 112 9.17 -1.05 9.41
C GLU A 112 7.97 -0.66 8.54
N THR A 113 8.22 -0.40 7.25
CA THR A 113 7.18 -0.02 6.30
C THR A 113 6.27 -1.21 6.01
N ILE A 114 4.99 -1.06 6.34
CA ILE A 114 3.96 -2.08 6.11
C ILE A 114 3.19 -1.79 4.82
N ILE A 115 2.82 -0.53 4.61
CA ILE A 115 2.17 -0.07 3.38
C ILE A 115 2.93 1.17 2.94
N LYS A 116 3.25 1.25 1.66
CA LYS A 116 3.73 2.49 1.05
C LYS A 116 3.13 2.61 -0.32
N PHE A 117 2.58 3.75 -0.67
CA PHE A 117 2.24 4.02 -2.05
C PHE A 117 2.59 5.46 -2.39
N ASP A 118 3.00 5.64 -3.63
CA ASP A 118 3.42 6.91 -4.15
C ASP A 118 2.89 7.10 -5.56
N TYR A 119 2.46 8.32 -5.85
CA TYR A 119 1.85 8.64 -7.11
C TYR A 119 2.15 10.07 -7.53
N SER A 120 2.22 10.29 -8.83
CA SER A 120 2.32 11.63 -9.41
C SER A 120 0.96 12.30 -9.49
N SER A 121 0.95 13.64 -9.40
CA SER A 121 -0.25 14.45 -9.64
C SER A 121 -0.76 14.35 -11.08
N ASP A 122 0.08 13.93 -12.03
CA ASP A 122 -0.28 13.76 -13.44
C ASP A 122 -0.79 12.32 -13.74
N GLU A 123 -0.98 11.49 -12.70
CA GLU A 123 -1.44 10.09 -12.74
C GLU A 123 -0.60 9.13 -13.60
N ASN A 124 0.48 9.62 -14.23
CA ASN A 124 1.41 8.83 -15.04
C ASN A 124 2.22 7.81 -14.24
N PHE A 125 2.40 8.07 -12.94
CA PHE A 125 3.19 7.22 -12.07
C PHE A 125 2.37 6.78 -10.86
N PHE A 126 2.29 5.48 -10.64
CA PHE A 126 1.72 4.87 -9.44
C PHE A 126 2.58 3.67 -9.02
N SER A 127 3.09 3.72 -7.80
CA SER A 127 3.82 2.62 -7.19
C SER A 127 3.26 2.33 -5.81
N TYR A 128 3.24 1.07 -5.44
CA TYR A 128 2.85 0.67 -4.09
C TYR A 128 3.64 -0.53 -3.60
N ARG A 129 3.73 -0.64 -2.29
CA ARG A 129 4.34 -1.73 -1.54
C ARG A 129 3.40 -2.11 -0.42
N ILE A 130 3.15 -3.40 -0.29
CA ILE A 130 2.48 -3.99 0.87
C ILE A 130 3.42 -5.07 1.40
N LEU A 131 3.81 -4.96 2.67
CA LEU A 131 4.81 -5.79 3.32
C LEU A 131 6.10 -5.81 2.47
N ASP A 132 6.48 -6.97 1.94
CA ASP A 132 7.68 -7.16 1.11
C ASP A 132 7.41 -7.08 -0.41
N VAL A 133 6.14 -6.96 -0.83
CA VAL A 133 5.77 -6.96 -2.25
C VAL A 133 5.73 -5.53 -2.76
N LYS A 134 6.67 -5.17 -3.66
CA LYS A 134 6.68 -3.88 -4.36
C LYS A 134 6.13 -4.05 -5.78
N ILE A 135 5.17 -3.20 -6.13
CA ILE A 135 4.52 -3.10 -7.44
C ILE A 135 4.69 -1.68 -7.96
N THR A 136 5.00 -1.51 -9.25
CA THR A 136 5.23 -0.22 -9.88
C THR A 136 4.68 -0.28 -11.29
N ASN A 137 3.85 0.69 -11.67
CA ASN A 137 3.48 0.88 -13.06
C ASN A 137 4.55 1.77 -13.71
N LEU A 138 5.19 1.26 -14.77
CA LEU A 138 6.18 1.96 -15.59
C LEU A 138 5.57 2.24 -16.96
#